data_AF-A0A521ZLT2-F1
#
_entry.id   AF-A0A521ZLT2-F1
#
_cell.length_a   1.000
_cell.length_b   1.000
_cell.length_c   1.000
_cell.angle_alpha   90.00
_cell.angle_beta   90.00
_cell.angle_gamma   90.00
#
_symmetry.space_group_name_H-M   'P 1'
#
loop_
_entity.id
_entity.type
_entity.pdbx_description
1 polymer ?
#
loop_
_entity_poly.entity_id
_entity_poly.type
_entity_poly.pdbx_seq_one_letter_code
_entity_poly.pdbx_strand_id
1 'polypeptide(L)' 'MKVLKTLIAAAIATALLTGVSFAAEKTCCEKAAADGKDCTHKCCVEAKKAGKVCEKCNPKKDEKKDEKKEEKK' A
#
# COMPACT_ATOMS: atom_id res chain seq x y z
N MET A 1 7.80 38.48 -29.48
CA MET A 1 8.37 37.27 -30.11
C MET A 1 9.65 36.72 -29.44
N LYS A 2 10.45 37.53 -28.72
CA LYS A 2 11.71 37.07 -28.08
C LYS A 2 11.50 36.51 -26.65
N VAL A 3 10.59 37.12 -25.88
CA VAL A 3 10.25 36.73 -24.49
C VAL A 3 9.33 35.51 -24.38
N LEU A 4 8.53 35.23 -25.41
CA LEU A 4 7.66 34.05 -25.44
C LEU A 4 8.46 32.75 -25.67
N LYS A 5 9.61 32.83 -26.34
CA LYS A 5 10.52 31.70 -26.59
C LYS A 5 11.34 31.33 -25.34
N THR A 6 11.66 32.31 -24.50
CA THR A 6 12.41 32.09 -23.25
C THR A 6 11.55 31.49 -22.14
N LEU A 7 10.25 31.78 -22.11
CA LEU A 7 9.32 31.18 -21.13
C LEU A 7 9.05 29.68 -21.39
N ILE A 8 9.06 29.24 -22.65
CA ILE A 8 8.86 27.83 -23.01
C ILE A 8 10.07 26.98 -22.60
N ALA A 9 11.29 27.52 -22.68
CA ALA A 9 12.50 26.82 -22.24
C ALA A 9 12.60 26.68 -20.71
N ALA A 10 12.08 27.66 -19.95
CA ALA A 10 12.10 27.63 -18.49
C ALA A 10 11.07 26.65 -17.88
N ALA A 11 9.99 26.33 -18.60
CA ALA A 11 8.95 25.40 -18.13
C ALA A 11 9.34 23.92 -18.26
N ILE A 12 10.32 23.57 -19.11
CA ILE A 12 10.72 22.18 -19.35
C ILE A 12 11.67 21.67 -18.23
N ALA A 13 12.40 22.56 -17.57
CA ALA A 13 13.32 22.20 -16.48
C ALA A 13 12.62 21.95 -15.13
N THR A 14 11.40 22.48 -14.93
CA THR A 14 10.66 22.34 -13.67
C THR A 14 9.77 21.11 -13.62
N ALA A 15 9.49 20.46 -14.76
CA ALA A 15 8.63 19.28 -14.84
C ALA A 15 9.32 17.95 -14.45
N LEU A 16 10.65 17.93 -14.35
CA LEU A 16 11.40 16.71 -14.04
C LEU A 16 11.67 16.50 -12.54
N LEU A 17 11.38 17.49 -11.67
CA LEU A 17 11.73 17.42 -10.24
C LEU A 17 10.59 16.92 -9.32
N THR A 18 9.38 16.67 -9.82
CA THR A 18 8.24 16.25 -8.99
C THR A 18 7.85 14.77 -9.12
N GLY A 19 8.61 13.96 -9.84
CA GLY A 19 8.09 12.72 -10.43
C GLY A 19 8.52 11.37 -9.85
N VAL A 20 9.34 11.29 -8.79
CA VAL A 20 9.63 9.99 -8.15
C VAL A 20 8.94 9.94 -6.80
N SER A 21 7.63 9.65 -6.84
CA SER A 21 6.93 9.16 -5.66
C SER A 21 7.55 7.82 -5.29
N PHE A 22 8.22 7.76 -4.15
CA PHE A 22 8.67 6.53 -3.52
C PHE A 22 7.45 5.66 -3.22
N ALA A 23 7.07 4.81 -4.18
CA ALA A 23 6.04 3.82 -3.96
C ALA A 23 6.62 2.79 -2.99
N ALA A 24 6.13 2.80 -1.75
CA ALA A 24 6.38 1.71 -0.82
C ALA A 24 6.02 0.39 -1.54
N GLU A 25 6.94 -0.57 -1.51
CA GLU A 25 6.68 -1.88 -2.11
C GLU A 25 5.44 -2.50 -1.44
N LYS A 26 4.38 -2.70 -2.22
CA LYS A 26 3.16 -3.33 -1.75
C LYS A 26 3.46 -4.73 -1.24
N THR A 27 2.87 -5.08 -0.10
CA THR A 27 2.96 -6.42 0.47
C THR A 27 2.21 -7.44 -0.38
N CYS A 28 2.50 -8.74 -0.21
CA CYS A 28 1.79 -9.78 -0.96
C CYS A 28 0.28 -9.80 -0.67
N CYS A 29 -0.15 -9.39 0.53
CA CYS A 29 -1.57 -9.19 0.86
C CYS A 29 -2.20 -8.07 0.03
N GLU A 30 -1.52 -6.93 -0.10
CA GLU A 30 -2.03 -5.78 -0.87
C GLU A 30 -2.08 -6.07 -2.36
N LYS A 31 -1.11 -6.83 -2.88
CA LYS A 31 -1.13 -7.28 -4.28
C LYS A 31 -2.35 -8.19 -4.52
N ALA A 32 -2.54 -9.22 -3.71
CA ALA A 32 -3.68 -10.12 -3.84
C ALA A 32 -5.03 -9.39 -3.71
N ALA A 33 -5.14 -8.46 -2.76
CA ALA A 33 -6.34 -7.64 -2.59
C ALA A 33 -6.62 -6.75 -3.81
N ALA A 34 -5.59 -6.20 -4.46
CA ALA A 34 -5.75 -5.44 -5.69
C ALA A 34 -6.28 -6.31 -6.85
N ASP A 35 -5.95 -7.61 -6.86
CA ASP A 35 -6.49 -8.59 -7.80
C ASP A 35 -7.88 -9.15 -7.38
N GLY A 36 -8.45 -8.69 -6.27
CA GLY A 36 -9.69 -9.22 -5.70
C GLY A 36 -9.57 -10.67 -5.21
N LYS A 37 -8.35 -11.12 -4.89
CA LYS A 37 -8.03 -12.49 -4.48
C LYS A 37 -7.48 -12.51 -3.07
N ASP A 38 -7.56 -13.67 -2.44
CA ASP A 38 -6.88 -13.91 -1.17
C ASP A 38 -5.42 -14.25 -1.37
N CYS A 39 -4.57 -13.75 -0.45
CA CYS A 39 -3.16 -14.08 -0.44
C CYS A 39 -2.96 -15.57 -0.11
N THR A 40 -2.35 -16.30 -1.04
CA THR A 40 -2.13 -17.76 -0.94
C THR A 40 -0.81 -18.13 -0.26
N HIS A 41 -0.02 -17.15 0.17
CA HIS A 41 1.20 -17.42 0.92
C HIS A 41 0.89 -18.12 2.24
N LYS A 42 1.77 -19.06 2.62
CA LYS A 42 1.60 -19.90 3.83
C LYS A 42 1.30 -19.06 5.08
N CYS A 43 2.04 -17.97 5.31
CA CYS A 43 1.83 -17.06 6.43
C CYS A 43 0.44 -16.40 6.47
N CYS A 44 -0.16 -16.15 5.30
CA CYS A 44 -1.48 -15.51 5.18
C CYS A 44 -2.61 -16.53 5.32
N VAL A 45 -2.42 -17.73 4.77
CA VAL A 45 -3.37 -18.84 4.92
C VAL A 45 -3.45 -19.27 6.39
N GLU A 46 -2.31 -19.38 7.08
CA GLU A 46 -2.25 -19.70 8.51
C GLU A 46 -2.91 -18.60 9.36
N ALA A 47 -2.65 -17.32 9.06
CA ALA A 47 -3.30 -16.21 9.74
C ALA A 47 -4.82 -16.21 9.53
N LYS A 48 -5.30 -16.39 8.29
CA LYS A 48 -6.73 -16.51 7.99
C LYS A 48 -7.39 -17.67 8.72
N LYS A 49 -6.73 -18.83 8.79
CA LYS A 49 -7.22 -19.99 9.57
C LYS A 49 -7.34 -19.66 11.06
N ALA A 50 -6.46 -18.82 11.59
CA ALA A 50 -6.53 -18.32 12.96
C ALA A 50 -7.52 -17.14 13.15
N GLY A 51 -8.22 -16.72 12.09
CA GLY A 51 -9.11 -15.55 12.13
C GLY A 51 -8.37 -14.21 12.27
N LYS A 52 -7.09 -14.17 11.90
CA LYS A 52 -6.22 -12.99 12.04
C LYS A 52 -5.69 -12.53 10.68
N VAL A 53 -5.21 -11.29 10.63
CA VAL A 53 -4.44 -10.77 9.49
C VAL A 53 -2.99 -11.21 9.63
N CYS A 54 -2.31 -11.46 8.51
CA CYS A 54 -0.89 -11.83 8.49
C CYS A 54 -0.03 -10.70 9.09
N GLU A 55 0.51 -10.91 10.29
CA GLU A 55 1.34 -9.92 10.99
C GLU A 55 2.69 -9.65 10.29
N LYS A 56 3.16 -10.58 9.44
CA LYS A 56 4.35 -10.36 8.61
C LYS A 56 4.11 -9.33 7.49
N CYS A 57 2.88 -9.26 6.99
CA CYS A 57 2.51 -8.34 5.91
C CYS A 57 1.83 -7.09 6.45
N ASN A 58 1.05 -7.23 7.51
CA ASN A 58 0.38 -6.14 8.21
C ASN A 58 0.88 -6.15 9.66
N PRO A 59 2.11 -5.67 9.90
CA PRO A 59 2.59 -5.51 11.27
C PRO A 59 1.64 -4.57 12.00
N LYS A 60 1.21 -4.97 13.19
CA LYS A 60 0.38 -4.12 14.05
C LYS A 60 1.17 -2.87 14.37
N LYS A 61 0.65 -1.71 13.96
CA LYS A 61 1.02 -0.44 14.58
C LYS A 61 0.26 -0.42 15.90
N ASP A 62 0.98 -0.39 17.01
CA ASP A 62 0.43 -0.49 18.36
C ASP A 62 -0.80 0.40 18.60
N GLU A 63 -2.01 -0.14 18.45
CA GLU A 63 -3.25 0.41 19.02
C GLU A 63 -4.16 -0.72 19.52
N LYS A 64 -4.76 -0.47 20.68
CA LYS A 64 -5.45 -1.39 21.60
C LYS A 64 -6.77 -1.95 21.06
N LYS A 65 -7.13 -3.15 21.56
CA LYS A 65 -8.45 -3.84 21.51
C LYS A 65 -8.89 -4.21 20.07
N ASP A 66 -9.44 -5.39 19.80
CA ASP A 66 -10.65 -5.93 20.40
C ASP A 66 -10.59 -7.43 20.67
N GLU A 67 -10.89 -7.78 21.92
CA GLU A 67 -11.62 -8.99 22.24
C GLU A 67 -12.95 -8.97 21.49
N LYS A 68 -13.12 -9.82 20.48
CA LYS A 68 -14.45 -10.33 20.15
C LYS A 68 -14.38 -11.84 20.05
N LYS A 69 -14.20 -12.46 21.22
CA LYS A 69 -14.61 -13.83 21.48
C LYS A 69 -16.09 -13.78 21.86
N GLU A 70 -16.88 -14.65 21.21
CA GLU A 70 -18.22 -15.10 21.64
C GLU A 70 -19.36 -14.07 21.68
N GLU A 71 -20.19 -14.07 20.62
CA GLU A 71 -21.65 -14.03 20.81
C GLU A 71 -22.33 -14.63 19.58
N LYS A 72 -22.43 -15.96 19.54
CA LYS A 72 -23.48 -16.68 18.80
C LYS A 72 -23.54 -18.14 19.25
N LYS A 73 -24.18 -18.41 20.39
CA LYS A 73 -25.07 -19.55 20.58
C LYS A 73 -25.93 -19.39 21.81
#